data_AF-A0A538JDE5-F1
#
_entry.id   AF-A0A538JDE5-F1
#
_cell.length_a   1.000
_cell.length_b   1.000
_cell.length_c   1.000
_cell.angle_alpha   90.00
_cell.angle_beta   90.00
_cell.angle_gamma   90.00
#
_symmetry.space_group_name_H-M   'P 1'
#
loop_
_entity.id
_entity.type
_entity.pdbx_description
1 polymer ?
#
loop_
_entity_poly.entity_id
_entity_poly.type
_entity_poly.pdbx_seq_one_letter_code
_entity_poly.pdbx_strand_id
1 'polypeptide(L)' 'MHLVDVSCSACGASFRVRSTAEAISIDVCSNCHPLYTGRERTVASGGRVERFNRRSALATV' A
#
# COMPACT_ATOMS: atom_id res chain seq x y z
N MET A 1 -5.73 -18.32 24.70
CA MET A 1 -4.78 -18.14 23.58
C MET A 1 -5.25 -19.03 22.45
N HIS A 2 -5.73 -18.44 21.37
CA HIS A 2 -6.30 -19.14 20.21
C HIS A 2 -5.28 -19.16 19.06
N LEU A 3 -5.25 -20.26 18.31
CA LEU A 3 -4.52 -20.36 17.05
C LEU A 3 -5.45 -19.83 15.97
N VAL A 4 -5.16 -18.63 15.47
CA VAL A 4 -6.00 -17.94 14.48
C VAL A 4 -5.26 -17.93 13.15
N ASP A 5 -5.99 -18.26 12.08
CA ASP A 5 -5.52 -18.11 10.72
C ASP A 5 -5.90 -16.71 10.23
N VAL A 6 -4.89 -15.91 9.90
CA VAL A 6 -5.08 -14.50 9.54
C VAL A 6 -4.69 -14.33 8.09
N SER A 7 -5.68 -14.07 7.24
CA SER A 7 -5.49 -13.75 5.83
C SER A 7 -5.31 -12.25 5.63
N CYS A 8 -4.30 -11.86 4.87
CA CYS A 8 -4.12 -10.46 4.47
C CYS A 8 -4.96 -10.13 3.22
N SER A 9 -5.73 -9.04 3.27
CA SER A 9 -6.62 -8.62 2.19
C SER A 9 -5.87 -8.17 0.92
N ALA A 10 -4.66 -7.62 1.05
CA ALA A 10 -3.88 -7.09 -0.08
C ALA A 10 -2.95 -8.11 -0.76
N CYS A 11 -2.43 -9.11 -0.01
CA CYS A 11 -1.45 -10.09 -0.53
C CYS A 11 -1.99 -11.51 -0.59
N GLY A 12 -3.15 -11.81 0.02
CA GLY A 12 -3.70 -13.16 0.12
C GLY A 12 -2.89 -14.13 0.99
N ALA A 13 -1.82 -13.66 1.65
CA ALA A 13 -1.00 -14.51 2.50
C ALA A 13 -1.74 -14.84 3.81
N SER A 14 -1.74 -16.11 4.19
CA SER A 14 -2.28 -16.64 5.45
C SER A 14 -1.18 -16.83 6.49
N PHE A 15 -1.37 -16.27 7.69
CA PHE A 15 -0.46 -16.39 8.81
C PHE A 15 -1.12 -17.11 9.98
N ARG A 16 -0.45 -18.14 10.50
CA ARG A 16 -0.90 -18.84 11.69
C ARG A 16 -0.28 -18.21 12.91
N VAL A 17 -1.06 -17.42 13.64
CA VAL A 17 -0.59 -16.65 14.80
C VAL A 17 -1.38 -17.01 16.05
N ARG A 18 -0.71 -16.91 17.20
CA ARG A 18 -1.37 -17.01 18.51
C ARG A 18 -1.92 -15.65 18.87
N SER A 19 -3.23 -15.57 19.07
CA SER A 19 -3.93 -14.36 19.49
C SER A 19 -4.78 -14.60 20.74
N THR A 20 -5.09 -13.53 21.46
CA THR A 20 -6.14 -13.53 22.48
C THR A 20 -7.51 -13.23 21.88
N ALA A 21 -7.58 -12.61 20.70
CA ALA A 21 -8.81 -12.40 19.95
C ALA A 21 -9.15 -13.63 19.08
N GLU A 22 -10.45 -13.90 18.90
CA GLU A 22 -10.94 -15.05 18.12
C GLU A 22 -10.77 -14.87 16.60
N ALA A 23 -10.86 -13.64 16.10
CA ALA A 23 -10.68 -13.32 14.69
C ALA A 23 -9.84 -12.05 14.52
N ILE A 24 -8.95 -12.04 13.52
CA ILE A 24 -8.13 -10.89 13.16
C ILE A 24 -8.21 -10.71 11.64
N SER A 25 -8.55 -9.50 11.18
CA SER A 25 -8.44 -9.06 9.79
C SER A 25 -7.24 -8.14 9.65
N ILE A 26 -6.39 -8.36 8.63
CA ILE A 26 -5.20 -7.53 8.36
C ILE A 26 -5.24 -7.03 6.92
N ASP A 27 -4.96 -5.74 6.74
CA ASP A 27 -4.90 -5.12 5.40
C ASP A 27 -3.51 -5.10 4.78
N VAL A 28 -2.46 -5.11 5.60
CA VAL A 28 -1.08 -5.08 5.11
C VAL A 28 -0.23 -6.09 5.89
N CYS A 29 0.38 -7.01 5.14
CA CYS A 29 1.25 -8.05 5.67
C CYS A 29 2.73 -7.70 5.47
N SER A 30 3.64 -8.39 6.16
CA SER A 30 5.08 -8.26 5.90
C SER A 30 5.45 -8.52 4.45
N ASN A 31 4.67 -9.37 3.76
CA ASN A 31 4.88 -9.70 2.36
C ASN A 31 4.40 -8.62 1.37
N CYS A 32 3.63 -7.61 1.80
CA CYS A 32 3.19 -6.52 0.92
C CYS A 32 3.34 -5.11 1.49
N HIS A 33 3.85 -4.94 2.70
CA HIS A 33 4.22 -3.62 3.18
C HIS A 33 5.36 -3.07 2.28
N PRO A 34 5.24 -1.85 1.74
CA PRO A 34 6.27 -1.24 0.89
C PRO A 34 7.65 -1.21 1.53
N LEU A 35 7.68 -1.06 2.86
CA LEU A 35 8.91 -1.14 3.67
C LEU A 35 9.66 -2.48 3.52
N TYR A 36 8.95 -3.61 3.45
CA TYR A 36 9.56 -4.94 3.37
C TYR A 36 9.78 -5.39 1.93
N THR A 37 8.90 -5.00 1.01
CA THR A 37 9.00 -5.38 -0.40
C THR A 37 9.94 -4.48 -1.20
N GLY A 38 10.37 -3.34 -0.65
CA GLY A 38 11.26 -2.38 -1.31
C GLY A 38 10.65 -1.71 -2.55
N ARG A 39 9.38 -1.99 -2.87
CA ARG A 39 8.68 -1.39 -3.99
C ARG A 39 8.05 -0.10 -3.51
N GLU A 40 8.71 1.02 -3.78
CA GLU A 40 8.07 2.33 -3.67
C GLU A 40 6.82 2.32 -4.55
N ARG A 41 5.68 2.59 -3.92
CA ARG A 41 4.47 2.93 -4.66
C ARG A 41 4.83 4.22 -5.40
N THR A 42 5.07 4.14 -6.70
CA THR A 42 5.31 5.32 -7.52
C THR A 42 4.05 6.16 -7.41
N VAL A 43 4.07 7.14 -6.51
CA VAL A 43 3.06 8.18 -6.51
C VAL A 43 3.28 8.86 -7.84
N ALA A 44 2.36 8.67 -8.78
CA ALA A 44 2.27 9.48 -9.98
C ALA A 44 1.87 10.90 -9.51
N SER A 45 2.79 11.57 -8.82
CA SER A 45 2.68 12.97 -8.52
C SER A 45 2.82 13.63 -9.88
N GLY A 46 1.69 13.97 -10.51
CA GLY A 46 1.67 14.85 -11.66
C GLY A 46 2.58 16.03 -11.32
N GLY A 47 3.76 16.00 -11.93
CA GLY A 47 4.93 16.67 -11.38
C GLY A 47 4.67 18.17 -11.31
N ARG A 48 5.43 18.88 -10.48
CA ARG A 48 5.47 20.35 -10.57
C ARG A 48 5.75 20.80 -12.01
N VAL A 49 6.56 20.02 -12.75
CA VAL A 49 6.85 20.19 -14.18
C VAL A 49 5.60 20.08 -15.05
N GLU A 50 4.73 19.10 -14.82
CA GLU A 50 3.52 18.90 -15.63
C GLU A 50 2.49 20.01 -15.39
N ARG A 51 2.38 20.49 -14.15
CA ARG A 51 1.58 21.68 -13.80
C ARG A 51 2.16 22.97 -14.39
N PHE A 52 3.49 23.09 -14.46
CA PHE A 52 4.17 24.22 -15.09
C PHE A 52 3.94 24.22 -16.60
N ASN A 53 4.19 23.10 -17.28
CA ASN A 53 3.98 22.95 -18.72
C ASN A 53 2.54 23.27 -19.13
N ARG A 54 1.54 22.85 -18.34
CA ARG A 54 0.13 23.19 -18.58
C ARG A 54 -0.13 24.69 -18.50
N ARG A 55 0.50 25.41 -17.56
CA ARG A 55 0.37 26.88 -17.43
C ARG A 55 1.10 27.62 -18.54
N SER A 56 2.30 27.19 -18.90
CA SER A 56 3.08 27.78 -19.99
C SER A 56 2.38 27.64 -21.35
N ALA A 57 1.76 26.48 -21.62
CA ALA A 57 0.98 26.26 -22.84
C ALA A 57 -0.27 27.15 -22.92
N LEU A 58 -0.92 27.46 -21.78
CA LEU A 58 -2.11 28.33 -21.74
C LEU A 58 -1.78 29.83 -21.85
N ALA A 59 -0.54 30.22 -21.56
CA ALA A 59 -0.10 31.62 -21.57
C ALA A 59 0.52 32.09 -22.91
N THR A 60 0.60 31.20 -23.91
CA THR A 60 1.17 31.53 -25.23
C THR A 60 0.07 31.91 -26.21
N VAL A 61 -0.63 33.03 -25.92
CA VAL A 61 -1.51 33.76 -26.86
C VAL A 61 -1.17 35.24 -26.76
#